data_AF-A0AAD8HQH3-F1
#
_entry.id   AF-A0AAD8HQH3-F1
#
_cell.length_a   1.000
_cell.length_b   1.000
_cell.length_c   1.000
_cell.angle_alpha   90.00
_cell.angle_beta   90.00
_cell.angle_gamma   90.00
#
_symmetry.space_group_name_H-M   'P 1'
#
loop_
_entity.id
_entity.type
_entity.pdbx_description
1 polymer ?
#
loop_
_entity_poly.entity_id
_entity_poly.type
_entity_poly.pdbx_seq_one_letter_code
_entity_poly.pdbx_strand_id
1 'polypeptide(L)'
;MAKMLWAVLQVGLVAAWLMMNGMSSLSTEDALTVAKNLYAPDPPPYPVVSFNTLSTNPRQTYLDLISRIRRLLTDDTLDPVFGIPRLVNRDSAVPNTRRFLLVELINSNQDTITVAIDTTRLYVVGYRRTNEATDTYEFRYFSDAEDVDTLFPDLEHIVLPFGGSYGALAQAGGSRSRTPLGLASLEQAIMDLEADNKPDLARALTVIIQMISEAIRFRYIEHFVGNLIRRQVVQVPDQTTLDLENEWGTLSDRIQHSVDGTLDPPVLLTNREGIRNSISTVTRGLALQIGILFFVCNRSPNTNQLSLISTGGGTNCTNITEPIIRLPIEKGSAQMEAAGDTCKNIGEPTIRIVGRNGLCADVRDGFYIDGNSIILWPCKSNEDVNQLWTLKAEGTIRSNGKCLTTRGGQTGGYGRLNRN
;
A
#
# COMPACT_ATOMS: atom_id res chain seq x y z
N MET A 1 18.67 23.96 -34.59
CA MET A 1 19.95 24.62 -34.96
C MET A 1 20.54 25.47 -33.85
N ALA A 2 19.81 26.42 -33.24
CA ALA A 2 20.36 27.26 -32.15
C ALA A 2 20.82 26.47 -30.90
N LYS A 3 20.07 25.45 -30.46
CA LYS A 3 20.44 24.57 -29.35
C LYS A 3 21.69 23.70 -29.63
N MET A 4 21.88 23.31 -30.89
CA MET A 4 23.01 22.49 -31.33
C MET A 4 24.30 23.32 -31.39
N LEU A 5 24.23 24.59 -31.85
CA LEU A 5 25.34 25.53 -31.76
C LEU A 5 25.74 25.82 -30.30
N TRP A 6 24.76 25.92 -29.41
CA TRP A 6 25.02 26.14 -27.97
C TRP A 6 25.71 24.94 -27.31
N ALA A 7 25.33 23.72 -27.67
CA ALA A 7 25.95 22.49 -27.17
C ALA A 7 27.42 22.36 -27.63
N VAL A 8 27.71 22.67 -28.89
CA VAL A 8 29.09 22.67 -29.42
C VAL A 8 29.96 23.70 -28.69
N LEU A 9 29.39 24.86 -28.34
CA LEU A 9 30.08 25.91 -27.60
C LEU A 9 30.42 25.47 -26.16
N GLN A 10 29.51 24.77 -25.47
CA GLN A 10 29.74 24.30 -24.11
C GLN A 10 30.72 23.13 -24.03
N VAL A 11 30.65 22.18 -24.97
CA VAL A 11 31.65 21.10 -25.08
C VAL A 11 33.04 21.69 -25.34
N GLY A 12 33.14 22.72 -26.18
CA GLY A 12 34.37 23.47 -26.39
C GLY A 12 34.91 24.16 -25.13
N LEU A 13 34.04 24.74 -24.31
CA LEU A 13 34.42 25.41 -23.06
C LEU A 13 34.89 24.42 -21.97
N VAL A 14 34.24 23.25 -21.84
CA VAL A 14 34.64 22.20 -20.90
C VAL A 14 35.97 21.57 -21.32
N ALA A 15 36.15 21.29 -22.62
CA ALA A 15 37.42 20.80 -23.15
C ALA A 15 38.56 21.81 -22.93
N ALA A 16 38.31 23.11 -23.14
CA ALA A 16 39.29 24.17 -22.89
C ALA A 16 39.65 24.30 -21.40
N TRP A 17 38.67 24.20 -20.51
CA TRP A 17 38.90 24.25 -19.05
C TRP A 17 39.71 23.05 -18.55
N LEU A 18 39.46 21.84 -19.07
CA LEU A 18 40.22 20.63 -18.72
C LEU A 18 41.67 20.69 -19.23
N MET A 19 41.89 21.21 -20.44
CA MET A 19 43.25 21.42 -20.98
C MET A 19 44.04 22.46 -20.19
N MET A 20 43.38 23.51 -19.69
CA MET A 20 44.01 24.53 -18.82
C MET A 20 44.42 24.00 -17.44
N ASN A 21 43.80 22.91 -16.96
CA ASN A 21 44.09 22.30 -15.66
C ASN A 21 44.97 21.04 -15.73
N GLY A 22 45.63 20.78 -16.87
CA GLY A 22 46.67 19.76 -16.98
C GLY A 22 46.18 18.31 -17.10
N MET A 23 44.89 18.08 -17.38
CA MET A 23 44.39 16.74 -17.72
C MET A 23 44.68 16.47 -19.20
N SER A 24 45.80 15.79 -19.50
CA SER A 24 46.29 15.58 -20.86
C SER A 24 45.62 14.46 -21.65
N SER A 25 44.59 13.80 -21.12
CA SER A 25 43.81 12.82 -21.88
C SER A 25 42.50 12.48 -21.17
N LEU A 26 41.39 13.10 -21.60
CA LEU A 26 40.11 12.40 -21.59
C LEU A 26 40.06 11.61 -22.90
N SER A 27 39.77 10.31 -22.84
CA SER A 27 39.46 9.58 -24.06
C SER A 27 38.18 10.17 -24.69
N THR A 28 37.99 10.01 -26.00
CA THR A 28 36.73 10.41 -26.64
C THR A 28 35.53 9.69 -26.03
N GLU A 29 35.71 8.48 -25.47
CA GLU A 29 34.67 7.76 -24.70
C GLU A 29 34.34 8.44 -23.36
N ASP A 30 35.35 8.91 -22.62
CA ASP A 30 35.13 9.62 -21.36
C ASP A 30 34.41 10.96 -21.59
N ALA A 31 34.78 11.67 -22.66
CA ALA A 31 34.13 12.93 -23.04
C ALA A 31 32.67 12.72 -23.51
N LEU A 32 32.41 11.62 -24.23
CA LEU A 32 31.05 11.23 -24.65
C LEU A 32 30.20 10.81 -23.44
N THR A 33 30.77 10.09 -22.48
CA THR A 33 30.10 9.68 -21.24
C THR A 33 29.76 10.89 -20.36
N VAL A 34 30.69 11.85 -20.24
CA VAL A 34 30.45 13.12 -19.55
C VAL A 34 29.40 13.96 -20.29
N ALA A 35 29.44 14.02 -21.62
CA ALA A 35 28.43 14.71 -22.44
C ALA A 35 27.04 14.06 -22.36
N LYS A 36 26.96 12.72 -22.32
CA LYS A 36 25.71 11.95 -22.11
C LYS A 36 25.08 12.28 -20.75
N ASN A 37 25.90 12.45 -19.71
CA ASN A 37 25.45 12.87 -18.38
C ASN A 37 25.05 14.36 -18.31
N LEU A 38 25.60 15.22 -19.18
CA LEU A 38 25.26 16.64 -19.29
C LEU A 38 24.01 16.93 -20.16
N TYR A 39 23.57 15.95 -20.96
CA TYR A 39 22.37 16.03 -21.81
C TYR A 39 21.27 15.03 -21.40
N ALA A 40 21.37 14.42 -20.22
CA ALA A 40 20.20 13.84 -19.59
C ALA A 40 19.16 14.97 -19.45
N PRO A 41 17.93 14.82 -19.99
CA PRO A 41 16.88 15.82 -19.80
C PRO A 41 16.76 16.13 -18.31
N ASP A 42 16.44 17.38 -17.96
CA ASP A 42 16.32 17.84 -16.57
C ASP A 42 15.63 16.74 -15.73
N PRO A 43 16.18 16.39 -14.54
CA PRO A 43 15.63 15.30 -13.76
C PRO A 43 14.13 15.56 -13.58
N PRO A 44 13.28 14.56 -13.87
CA PRO A 44 11.84 14.74 -13.77
C PRO A 44 11.51 15.32 -12.38
N PRO A 45 10.46 16.15 -12.24
CA PRO A 45 10.13 16.78 -10.96
C PRO A 45 9.70 15.78 -9.87
N TYR A 46 9.78 14.48 -10.16
CA TYR A 46 9.38 13.35 -9.35
C TYR A 46 10.54 12.85 -8.49
N PRO A 47 10.27 12.37 -7.26
CA PRO A 47 11.28 11.69 -6.47
C PRO A 47 11.84 10.48 -7.21
N VAL A 48 13.16 10.27 -7.10
CA VAL A 48 13.86 9.11 -7.67
C VAL A 48 14.48 8.28 -6.54
N VAL A 49 14.29 6.97 -6.61
CA VAL A 49 14.98 5.98 -5.78
C VAL A 49 15.60 4.92 -6.67
N SER A 50 16.66 4.27 -6.22
CA SER A 50 17.38 3.30 -7.03
C SER A 50 17.65 2.00 -6.29
N PHE A 51 17.72 0.91 -7.05
CA PHE A 51 18.11 -0.40 -6.59
C PHE A 51 19.07 -1.03 -7.59
N ASN A 52 20.27 -1.35 -7.11
CA ASN A 52 21.30 -2.03 -7.88
C ASN A 52 21.45 -3.47 -7.39
N THR A 53 21.34 -4.42 -8.32
CA THR A 53 21.39 -5.86 -8.03
C THR A 53 22.79 -6.34 -7.62
N LEU A 54 23.86 -5.63 -7.98
CA LEU A 54 25.27 -5.90 -7.61
C LEU A 54 25.65 -5.45 -6.19
N SER A 55 24.70 -4.95 -5.41
CA SER A 55 24.94 -4.59 -4.00
C SER A 55 25.64 -5.71 -3.23
N THR A 56 26.59 -5.36 -2.37
CA THR A 56 27.28 -6.32 -1.48
C THR A 56 26.35 -6.93 -0.43
N ASN A 57 25.18 -6.31 -0.20
CA ASN A 57 24.12 -6.84 0.65
C ASN A 57 22.76 -6.59 -0.02
N PRO A 58 22.42 -7.33 -1.09
CA PRO A 58 21.28 -7.01 -1.96
C PRO A 58 19.95 -7.16 -1.23
N ARG A 59 19.88 -8.03 -0.21
CA ARG A 59 18.70 -8.14 0.66
C ARG A 59 18.46 -6.84 1.42
N GLN A 60 19.49 -6.33 2.11
CA GLN A 60 19.30 -5.15 2.95
C GLN A 60 18.98 -3.92 2.11
N THR A 61 19.68 -3.71 1.00
CA THR A 61 19.41 -2.58 0.09
C THR A 61 18.02 -2.67 -0.54
N TYR A 62 17.51 -3.88 -0.79
CA TYR A 62 16.12 -4.08 -1.22
C TYR A 62 15.11 -3.68 -0.13
N LEU A 63 15.31 -4.10 1.13
CA LEU A 63 14.42 -3.72 2.23
C LEU A 63 14.46 -2.21 2.50
N ASP A 64 15.64 -1.61 2.37
CA ASP A 64 15.83 -0.16 2.51
C ASP A 64 15.11 0.61 1.39
N LEU A 65 15.16 0.11 0.15
CA LEU A 65 14.39 0.63 -0.98
C LEU A 65 12.89 0.62 -0.66
N ILE A 66 12.32 -0.54 -0.35
CA ILE A 66 10.88 -0.67 -0.09
C ILE A 66 10.45 0.23 1.08
N SER A 67 11.25 0.27 2.14
CA SER A 67 11.01 1.14 3.31
C SER A 67 11.09 2.62 2.95
N ARG A 68 12.05 3.02 2.10
CA ARG A 68 12.18 4.41 1.63
C ARG A 68 10.99 4.81 0.78
N ILE A 69 10.53 3.94 -0.12
CA ILE A 69 9.36 4.20 -0.95
C ILE A 69 8.11 4.38 -0.08
N ARG A 70 7.85 3.49 0.88
CA ARG A 70 6.70 3.65 1.80
C ARG A 70 6.71 5.00 2.53
N ARG A 71 7.88 5.48 2.96
CA ARG A 71 8.02 6.81 3.58
C ARG A 71 7.69 7.94 2.60
N LEU A 72 8.12 7.86 1.34
CA LEU A 72 7.82 8.87 0.33
C LEU A 72 6.34 8.93 -0.04
N LEU A 73 5.63 7.82 0.10
CA LEU A 73 4.21 7.68 -0.25
C LEU A 73 3.25 7.97 0.90
N THR A 74 3.79 8.08 2.13
CA THR A 74 2.97 8.40 3.31
C THR A 74 2.93 9.91 3.48
N ASP A 75 1.72 10.46 3.61
CA ASP A 75 1.52 11.85 4.01
C ASP A 75 1.31 11.89 5.52
N ASP A 76 2.21 12.57 6.24
CA ASP A 76 2.15 12.69 7.71
C ASP A 76 0.90 13.45 8.20
N THR A 77 0.16 14.12 7.30
CA THR A 77 -1.13 14.74 7.63
C THR A 77 -2.30 13.76 7.63
N LEU A 78 -2.13 12.56 7.04
CA LEU A 78 -3.16 11.53 7.01
C LEU A 78 -2.98 10.57 8.19
N ASP A 79 -3.96 10.53 9.08
CA ASP A 79 -3.96 9.59 10.20
C ASP A 79 -3.87 8.13 9.71
N PRO A 80 -2.95 7.32 10.25
CA PRO A 80 -2.92 5.88 10.02
C PRO A 80 -4.19 5.21 10.56
N VAL A 81 -4.71 4.21 9.84
CA VAL A 81 -5.90 3.46 10.26
C VAL A 81 -5.44 2.12 10.86
N PHE A 82 -5.70 1.91 12.16
CA PHE A 82 -5.12 0.83 12.96
C PHE A 82 -3.58 0.74 12.88
N GLY A 83 -2.92 1.90 12.77
CA GLY A 83 -1.46 2.00 12.65
C GLY A 83 -0.92 1.66 11.25
N ILE A 84 -1.79 1.50 10.25
CA ILE A 84 -1.42 1.25 8.86
C ILE A 84 -1.44 2.58 8.09
N PRO A 85 -0.32 2.98 7.45
CA PRO A 85 -0.29 4.16 6.59
C PRO A 85 -1.24 4.04 5.39
N ARG A 86 -1.60 5.17 4.79
CA ARG A 86 -2.47 5.25 3.62
C ARG A 86 -1.79 6.09 2.54
N LEU A 87 -2.05 5.75 1.28
CA LEU A 87 -1.70 6.62 0.16
C LEU A 87 -2.47 7.94 0.25
N VAL A 88 -1.97 8.94 -0.48
CA VAL A 88 -2.67 10.22 -0.65
C VAL A 88 -3.94 10.03 -1.49
N ASN A 89 -4.98 10.81 -1.18
CA ASN A 89 -6.17 10.87 -2.03
C ASN A 89 -5.77 11.40 -3.41
N ARG A 90 -6.20 10.70 -4.47
CA ARG A 90 -6.00 11.12 -5.87
C ARG A 90 -6.74 12.42 -6.19
N ASP A 91 -7.94 12.58 -5.64
CA ASP A 91 -8.83 13.71 -5.94
C ASP A 91 -8.47 14.97 -5.12
N SER A 92 -7.71 14.79 -4.04
CA SER A 92 -6.97 15.90 -3.45
C SER A 92 -5.97 16.43 -4.47
N ALA A 93 -5.73 17.73 -4.52
CA ALA A 93 -4.76 18.36 -5.40
C ALA A 93 -3.32 17.92 -5.06
N VAL A 94 -2.96 16.66 -5.32
CA VAL A 94 -1.58 16.19 -5.32
C VAL A 94 -0.88 17.05 -6.35
N PRO A 95 0.09 17.89 -5.96
CA PRO A 95 0.82 18.69 -6.92
C PRO A 95 1.37 17.75 -7.99
N ASN A 96 1.30 18.12 -9.27
CA ASN A 96 1.76 17.26 -10.36
C ASN A 96 3.15 16.69 -10.07
N THR A 97 4.05 17.46 -9.45
CA THR A 97 5.40 17.04 -9.03
C THR A 97 5.47 15.86 -8.06
N ARG A 98 4.37 15.46 -7.41
CA ARG A 98 4.29 14.31 -6.49
C ARG A 98 3.36 13.19 -6.97
N ARG A 99 2.85 13.30 -8.20
CA ARG A 99 1.93 12.29 -8.76
C ARG A 99 2.62 10.98 -9.08
N PHE A 100 3.90 11.03 -9.46
CA PHE A 100 4.69 9.86 -9.78
C PHE A 100 5.93 9.75 -8.90
N LEU A 101 6.38 8.52 -8.74
CA LEU A 101 7.65 8.12 -8.15
C LEU A 101 8.43 7.35 -9.22
N LEU A 102 9.72 7.64 -9.35
CA LEU A 102 10.60 6.93 -10.26
C LEU A 102 11.49 5.95 -9.50
N VAL A 103 11.55 4.71 -9.98
CA VAL A 103 12.37 3.64 -9.43
C VAL A 103 13.37 3.19 -10.48
N GLU A 104 14.64 3.52 -10.29
CA GLU A 104 15.74 3.06 -11.13
C GLU A 104 16.18 1.66 -10.71
N LEU A 105 16.10 0.72 -11.66
CA LEU A 105 16.51 -0.66 -11.49
C LEU A 105 17.75 -0.88 -12.35
N ILE A 106 18.85 -1.25 -11.70
CA ILE A 106 20.16 -1.40 -12.33
C ILE A 106 20.59 -2.85 -12.18
N ASN A 107 20.84 -3.50 -13.32
CA ASN A 107 21.29 -4.89 -13.35
C ASN A 107 22.82 -5.00 -13.30
N SER A 108 23.32 -6.23 -13.33
CA SER A 108 24.75 -6.56 -13.33
C SER A 108 25.53 -6.11 -14.57
N ASN A 109 24.86 -5.88 -15.69
CA ASN A 109 25.44 -5.34 -16.92
C ASN A 109 25.50 -3.80 -16.91
N GLN A 110 24.98 -3.16 -15.86
CA GLN A 110 24.76 -1.70 -15.75
C GLN A 110 23.61 -1.18 -16.63
N ASP A 111 22.78 -2.07 -17.18
CA ASP A 111 21.54 -1.68 -17.84
C ASP A 111 20.61 -1.04 -16.80
N THR A 112 20.01 0.09 -17.15
CA THR A 112 19.20 0.90 -16.24
C THR A 112 17.82 1.13 -16.81
N ILE A 113 16.82 0.57 -16.14
CA ILE A 113 15.41 0.84 -16.42
C ILE A 113 14.85 1.75 -15.33
N THR A 114 14.14 2.81 -15.70
CA THR A 114 13.46 3.68 -14.74
C THR A 114 11.96 3.47 -14.79
N VAL A 115 11.42 2.81 -13.78
CA VAL A 115 9.99 2.48 -13.67
C VAL A 115 9.24 3.67 -13.06
N ALA A 116 8.15 4.09 -13.68
CA ALA A 116 7.25 5.11 -13.15
C ALA A 116 6.08 4.47 -12.40
N ILE A 117 5.85 4.91 -11.16
CA ILE A 117 4.78 4.43 -10.28
C ILE A 117 3.85 5.58 -9.94
N ASP A 118 2.54 5.40 -10.15
CA ASP A 118 1.50 6.33 -9.67
C ASP A 118 1.41 6.25 -8.14
N THR A 119 1.70 7.37 -7.46
CA THR A 119 1.76 7.43 -6.00
C THR A 119 0.39 7.30 -5.32
N THR A 120 -0.71 7.48 -6.06
CA THR A 120 -2.08 7.42 -5.54
C THR A 120 -2.66 5.99 -5.57
N ARG A 121 -2.12 5.13 -6.44
CA ARG A 121 -2.58 3.74 -6.63
C ARG A 121 -1.50 2.69 -6.44
N LEU A 122 -0.23 3.09 -6.35
CA LEU A 122 0.91 2.19 -6.38
C LEU A 122 0.97 1.33 -7.64
N TYR A 123 0.51 1.84 -8.77
CA TYR A 123 0.52 1.11 -10.04
C TYR A 123 1.73 1.53 -10.85
N VAL A 124 2.46 0.56 -11.38
CA VAL A 124 3.44 0.83 -12.44
C VAL A 124 2.66 1.31 -13.66
N VAL A 125 2.99 2.48 -14.18
CA VAL A 125 2.34 3.06 -15.36
C VAL A 125 3.16 2.84 -16.63
N GLY A 126 4.48 2.78 -16.48
CA GLY A 126 5.42 2.61 -17.58
C GLY A 126 6.85 2.59 -17.10
N TYR A 127 7.78 2.60 -18.04
CA TYR A 127 9.21 2.60 -17.79
C TYR A 127 9.96 3.33 -18.90
N ARG A 128 11.03 4.03 -18.51
CA ARG A 128 12.02 4.59 -19.41
C ARG A 128 13.14 3.57 -19.60
N ARG A 129 13.60 3.41 -20.84
CA ARG A 129 14.75 2.57 -21.20
C ARG A 129 15.68 3.29 -22.18
N THR A 130 16.85 2.71 -22.45
CA THR A 130 17.75 3.17 -23.50
C THR A 130 17.50 2.38 -24.77
N ASN A 131 17.11 3.04 -25.86
CA ASN A 131 17.06 2.39 -27.16
C ASN A 131 18.49 2.18 -27.68
N GLU A 132 18.97 0.94 -27.64
CA GLU A 132 20.34 0.61 -28.06
C GLU A 132 20.60 0.88 -29.55
N ALA A 133 19.60 0.76 -30.41
CA ALA A 133 19.77 0.94 -31.85
C ALA A 133 20.01 2.41 -32.22
N THR A 134 19.45 3.33 -31.44
CA THR A 134 19.53 4.78 -31.69
C THR A 134 20.37 5.53 -30.66
N ASP A 135 20.79 4.88 -29.57
CA ASP A 135 21.46 5.49 -28.41
C ASP A 135 20.64 6.66 -27.82
N THR A 136 19.31 6.52 -27.81
CA THR A 136 18.35 7.52 -27.29
C THR A 136 17.43 6.94 -26.24
N TYR A 137 16.92 7.76 -25.31
CA TYR A 137 15.92 7.31 -24.35
C TYR A 137 14.51 7.31 -24.93
N GLU A 138 13.71 6.33 -24.54
CA GLU A 138 12.28 6.24 -24.86
C GLU A 138 11.47 5.88 -23.60
N PHE A 139 10.21 6.31 -23.56
CA PHE A 139 9.27 5.99 -22.49
C PHE A 139 8.18 5.04 -23.01
N ARG A 140 8.09 3.87 -22.41
CA ARG A 140 7.09 2.85 -22.73
C ARG A 140 6.06 2.74 -21.61
N TYR A 141 4.78 2.69 -21.94
CA TYR A 141 3.72 2.70 -20.92
C TYR A 141 2.56 1.78 -21.28
N PHE A 142 1.84 1.32 -20.25
CA PHE A 142 0.69 0.46 -20.45
C PHE A 142 -0.43 1.17 -21.23
N SER A 143 -1.18 0.43 -22.03
CA SER A 143 -2.28 0.99 -22.84
C SER A 143 -3.42 1.62 -22.02
N ASP A 144 -3.51 1.29 -20.73
CA ASP A 144 -4.49 1.77 -19.77
C ASP A 144 -3.89 2.76 -18.74
N ALA A 145 -2.65 3.21 -18.95
CA ALA A 145 -2.01 4.19 -18.07
C ALA A 145 -2.60 5.60 -18.27
N GLU A 146 -2.75 6.33 -17.17
CA GLU A 146 -3.30 7.69 -17.14
C GLU A 146 -2.19 8.71 -16.83
N ASP A 147 -2.38 9.95 -17.28
CA ASP A 147 -1.50 11.11 -16.96
C ASP A 147 -0.03 10.96 -17.42
N VAL A 148 0.22 10.09 -18.40
CA VAL A 148 1.54 9.74 -18.94
C VAL A 148 2.24 10.89 -19.67
N ASP A 149 1.50 11.86 -20.21
CA ASP A 149 2.07 13.03 -20.92
C ASP A 149 2.99 13.88 -20.03
N THR A 150 2.83 13.76 -18.70
CA THR A 150 3.67 14.46 -17.70
C THR A 150 4.93 13.69 -17.33
N LEU A 151 5.07 12.44 -17.79
CA LEU A 151 6.22 11.58 -17.57
C LEU A 151 7.14 11.63 -18.78
N PHE A 152 8.36 12.11 -18.57
CA PHE A 152 9.38 12.19 -19.61
C PHE A 152 8.89 12.87 -20.91
N PRO A 153 8.41 14.13 -20.84
CA PRO A 153 7.73 14.78 -21.96
C PRO A 153 8.62 15.00 -23.19
N ASP A 154 9.95 15.00 -23.01
CA ASP A 154 10.91 15.20 -24.09
C ASP A 154 11.32 13.89 -24.80
N LEU A 155 10.81 12.74 -24.35
CA LEU A 155 11.13 11.43 -24.92
C LEU A 155 10.09 10.97 -25.94
N GLU A 156 10.45 10.00 -26.77
CA GLU A 156 9.48 9.26 -27.56
C GLU A 156 8.61 8.40 -26.65
N HIS A 157 7.29 8.49 -26.83
CA HIS A 157 6.27 7.80 -26.04
C HIS A 157 5.71 6.62 -26.84
N ILE A 158 5.90 5.40 -26.32
CA ILE A 158 5.50 4.15 -26.97
C ILE A 158 4.48 3.42 -26.12
N VAL A 159 3.28 3.25 -26.65
CA VAL A 159 2.21 2.49 -26.00
C VAL A 159 2.48 0.99 -26.11
N LEU A 160 2.43 0.28 -24.99
CA LEU A 160 2.51 -1.18 -24.96
C LEU A 160 1.20 -1.82 -25.47
N PRO A 161 1.25 -2.99 -26.13
CA PRO A 161 0.07 -3.63 -26.71
C PRO A 161 -0.81 -4.38 -25.68
N PHE A 162 -0.77 -3.97 -24.41
CA PHE A 162 -1.51 -4.53 -23.28
C PHE A 162 -1.55 -3.55 -22.10
N GLY A 163 -2.56 -3.72 -21.23
CA GLY A 163 -2.72 -2.95 -20.00
C GLY A 163 -1.92 -3.51 -18.81
N GLY A 164 -1.87 -2.74 -17.72
CA GLY A 164 -1.09 -3.05 -16.52
C GLY A 164 -1.74 -4.01 -15.53
N SER A 165 -3.01 -4.38 -15.75
CA SER A 165 -3.69 -5.36 -14.88
C SER A 165 -3.08 -6.76 -14.98
N TYR A 166 -3.10 -7.52 -13.89
CA TYR A 166 -2.63 -8.92 -13.91
C TYR A 166 -3.34 -9.81 -14.94
N GLY A 167 -4.61 -9.52 -15.25
CA GLY A 167 -5.34 -10.22 -16.31
C GLY A 167 -4.74 -9.95 -17.69
N ALA A 168 -4.47 -8.68 -18.01
CA ALA A 168 -3.85 -8.28 -19.27
C ALA A 168 -2.40 -8.80 -19.38
N LEU A 169 -1.62 -8.70 -18.31
CA LEU A 169 -0.26 -9.24 -18.24
C LEU A 169 -0.25 -10.76 -18.47
N ALA A 170 -1.15 -11.51 -17.83
CA ALA A 170 -1.23 -12.96 -18.00
C ALA A 170 -1.57 -13.35 -19.45
N GLN A 171 -2.49 -12.62 -20.10
CA GLN A 171 -2.82 -12.81 -21.52
C GLN A 171 -1.64 -12.48 -22.44
N ALA A 172 -0.81 -11.50 -22.07
CA ALA A 172 0.37 -11.13 -22.82
C ALA A 172 1.58 -12.06 -22.58
N GLY A 173 1.56 -12.90 -21.55
CA GLY A 173 2.60 -13.91 -21.25
C GLY A 173 3.14 -13.87 -19.81
N GLY A 174 2.85 -12.82 -19.05
CA GLY A 174 3.32 -12.57 -17.68
C GLY A 174 2.40 -13.11 -16.59
N SER A 175 2.07 -14.41 -16.60
CA SER A 175 1.21 -15.01 -15.57
C SER A 175 1.95 -15.14 -14.23
N ARG A 176 1.39 -14.60 -13.14
CA ARG A 176 1.98 -14.67 -11.78
C ARG A 176 2.31 -16.10 -11.34
N SER A 177 1.38 -17.04 -11.55
CA SER A 177 1.55 -18.47 -11.19
C SER A 177 2.65 -19.21 -11.95
N ARG A 178 3.20 -18.61 -13.01
CA ARG A 178 4.26 -19.19 -13.85
C ARG A 178 5.52 -18.34 -13.90
N THR A 179 5.55 -17.20 -13.19
CA THR A 179 6.64 -16.23 -13.24
C THR A 179 7.40 -16.29 -11.92
N PRO A 180 8.61 -16.87 -11.88
CA PRO A 180 9.41 -16.91 -10.66
C PRO A 180 9.86 -15.50 -10.25
N LEU A 181 9.87 -15.23 -8.95
CA LEU A 181 10.40 -14.01 -8.35
C LEU A 181 11.75 -14.30 -7.69
N GLY A 182 12.58 -13.27 -7.54
CA GLY A 182 13.92 -13.36 -6.94
C GLY A 182 14.92 -12.47 -7.67
N LEU A 183 16.15 -12.36 -7.13
CA LEU A 183 17.15 -11.43 -7.68
C LEU A 183 17.50 -11.75 -9.15
N ALA A 184 17.69 -13.03 -9.47
CA ALA A 184 17.96 -13.48 -10.84
C ALA A 184 16.80 -13.22 -11.80
N SER A 185 15.54 -13.34 -11.34
CA SER A 185 14.37 -12.96 -12.15
C SER A 185 14.33 -11.46 -12.42
N LEU A 186 14.74 -10.64 -11.46
CA LEU A 186 14.78 -9.18 -11.64
C LEU A 186 15.90 -8.76 -12.61
N GLU A 187 17.07 -9.37 -12.52
CA GLU A 187 18.17 -9.19 -13.49
C GLU A 187 17.68 -9.49 -14.91
N GLN A 188 17.02 -10.63 -15.10
CA GLN A 188 16.45 -11.00 -16.40
C GLN A 188 15.33 -10.05 -16.83
N ALA A 189 14.47 -9.61 -15.91
CA ALA A 189 13.42 -8.66 -16.22
C ALA A 189 13.97 -7.33 -16.75
N ILE A 190 15.07 -6.83 -16.18
CA ILE A 190 15.72 -5.60 -16.67
C ILE A 190 16.21 -5.79 -18.12
N MET A 191 16.86 -6.92 -18.42
CA MET A 191 17.29 -7.25 -19.79
C MET A 191 16.11 -7.43 -20.76
N ASP A 192 15.05 -8.12 -20.32
CA ASP A 192 13.85 -8.37 -21.14
C ASP A 192 13.12 -7.06 -21.50
N LEU A 193 13.19 -6.02 -20.66
CA LEU A 193 12.60 -4.70 -20.95
C LEU A 193 13.37 -3.89 -21.99
N GLU A 194 14.65 -4.19 -22.19
CA GLU A 194 15.45 -3.66 -23.30
C GLU A 194 15.11 -4.36 -24.63
N ALA A 195 14.50 -5.54 -24.59
CA ALA A 195 14.02 -6.24 -25.79
C ALA A 195 12.60 -5.81 -26.23
N ASP A 196 12.22 -6.12 -27.48
CA ASP A 196 10.90 -5.79 -28.06
C ASP A 196 9.91 -6.98 -28.12
N ASN A 197 10.14 -8.03 -27.33
CA ASN A 197 9.31 -9.23 -27.36
C ASN A 197 8.14 -9.16 -26.36
N LYS A 198 6.90 -9.16 -26.85
CA LYS A 198 5.67 -9.00 -26.03
C LYS A 198 5.58 -9.96 -24.82
N PRO A 199 5.69 -11.29 -24.96
CA PRO A 199 5.77 -12.22 -23.84
C PRO A 199 6.85 -11.91 -22.80
N ASP A 200 8.02 -11.45 -23.23
CA ASP A 200 9.15 -11.16 -22.34
C ASP A 200 8.88 -9.86 -21.57
N LEU A 201 8.41 -8.82 -22.26
CA LEU A 201 7.95 -7.58 -21.63
C LEU A 201 6.88 -7.81 -20.56
N ALA A 202 5.86 -8.61 -20.88
CA ALA A 202 4.78 -8.91 -19.93
C ALA A 202 5.30 -9.66 -18.69
N ARG A 203 6.22 -10.61 -18.88
CA ARG A 203 6.83 -11.35 -17.76
C ARG A 203 7.72 -10.45 -16.91
N ALA A 204 8.54 -9.62 -17.54
CA ALA A 204 9.42 -8.67 -16.86
C ALA A 204 8.64 -7.67 -16.00
N LEU A 205 7.56 -7.09 -16.56
CA LEU A 205 6.68 -6.19 -15.82
C LEU A 205 5.96 -6.93 -14.67
N THR A 206 5.56 -8.18 -14.84
CA THR A 206 5.01 -9.00 -13.75
C THR A 206 6.03 -9.24 -12.62
N VAL A 207 7.32 -9.43 -12.93
CA VAL A 207 8.38 -9.54 -11.91
C VAL A 207 8.51 -8.22 -11.15
N ILE A 208 8.62 -7.10 -11.87
CA ILE A 208 8.82 -5.77 -11.28
C ILE A 208 7.62 -5.35 -10.41
N ILE A 209 6.40 -5.55 -10.89
CA ILE A 209 5.18 -5.19 -10.13
C ILE A 209 5.14 -5.99 -8.82
N GLN A 210 5.39 -7.30 -8.85
CA GLN A 210 5.37 -8.13 -7.65
C GLN A 210 6.53 -7.83 -6.68
N MET A 211 7.74 -7.61 -7.20
CA MET A 211 8.90 -7.34 -6.36
C MET A 211 8.95 -5.91 -5.82
N ILE A 212 8.30 -4.94 -6.45
CA ILE A 212 8.31 -3.54 -6.04
C ILE A 212 6.95 -3.13 -5.48
N SER A 213 5.91 -3.07 -6.32
CA SER A 213 4.60 -2.54 -5.92
C SER A 213 3.92 -3.41 -4.85
N GLU A 214 3.90 -4.73 -5.02
CA GLU A 214 3.27 -5.63 -4.04
C GLU A 214 4.07 -5.69 -2.74
N ALA A 215 5.40 -5.64 -2.82
CA ALA A 215 6.26 -5.53 -1.65
C ALA A 215 6.03 -4.20 -0.91
N ILE A 216 5.75 -3.09 -1.59
CA ILE A 216 5.37 -1.83 -0.93
C ILE A 216 4.02 -1.99 -0.23
N ARG A 217 3.03 -2.61 -0.87
CA ARG A 217 1.68 -2.85 -0.31
C ARG A 217 1.69 -3.77 0.89
N PHE A 218 2.53 -4.81 0.90
CA PHE A 218 2.55 -5.84 1.94
C PHE A 218 3.96 -6.15 2.43
N ARG A 219 4.16 -6.03 3.75
CA ARG A 219 5.37 -6.50 4.45
C ARG A 219 5.54 -8.01 4.35
N TYR A 220 4.44 -8.75 4.20
CA TYR A 220 4.48 -10.19 3.91
C TYR A 220 5.26 -10.47 2.61
N ILE A 221 4.93 -9.76 1.53
CA ILE A 221 5.54 -9.93 0.20
C ILE A 221 6.97 -9.39 0.17
N GLU A 222 7.22 -8.26 0.82
CA GLU A 222 8.57 -7.76 1.05
C GLU A 222 9.46 -8.81 1.73
N HIS A 223 8.98 -9.45 2.80
CA HIS A 223 9.76 -10.47 3.50
C HIS A 223 9.95 -11.73 2.65
N PHE A 224 8.92 -12.13 1.89
CA PHE A 224 9.00 -13.23 0.93
C PHE A 224 10.11 -12.96 -0.10
N VAL A 225 10.07 -11.83 -0.81
CA VAL A 225 11.07 -11.44 -1.82
C VAL A 225 12.45 -11.27 -1.19
N GLY A 226 12.55 -10.59 -0.05
CA GLY A 226 13.81 -10.43 0.67
C GLY A 226 14.46 -11.76 1.06
N ASN A 227 13.67 -12.79 1.36
CA ASN A 227 14.19 -14.14 1.59
C ASN A 227 14.67 -14.84 0.33
N LEU A 228 14.01 -14.63 -0.82
CA LEU A 228 14.47 -15.14 -2.12
C LEU A 228 15.82 -14.52 -2.48
N ILE A 229 15.95 -13.20 -2.34
CA ILE A 229 17.21 -12.47 -2.55
C ILE A 229 18.31 -13.00 -1.63
N ARG A 230 18.03 -13.12 -0.33
CA ARG A 230 18.99 -13.64 0.66
C ARG A 230 19.53 -15.03 0.32
N ARG A 231 18.64 -15.90 -0.14
CA ARG A 231 18.93 -17.31 -0.43
C ARG A 231 19.45 -17.53 -1.85
N GLN A 232 19.41 -16.50 -2.69
CA GLN A 232 19.76 -16.57 -4.11
C GLN A 232 18.98 -17.65 -4.85
N VAL A 233 17.67 -17.75 -4.55
CA VAL A 233 16.76 -18.68 -5.22
C VAL A 233 15.62 -17.92 -5.86
N VAL A 234 14.99 -18.53 -6.85
CA VAL A 234 13.75 -18.03 -7.45
C VAL A 234 12.58 -18.93 -7.11
N GLN A 235 11.40 -18.35 -6.88
CA GLN A 235 10.17 -19.08 -6.56
C GLN A 235 8.94 -18.36 -7.13
N VAL A 236 7.95 -19.13 -7.57
CA VAL A 236 6.63 -18.57 -7.92
C VAL A 236 5.87 -18.18 -6.64
N PRO A 237 5.02 -17.14 -6.68
CA PRO A 237 4.16 -16.76 -5.56
C PRO A 237 3.25 -17.91 -5.10
N ASP A 238 3.07 -18.06 -3.79
CA ASP A 238 2.10 -18.99 -3.21
C ASP A 238 0.67 -18.40 -3.23
N GLN A 239 -0.33 -19.22 -2.92
CA GLN A 239 -1.73 -18.76 -2.90
C GLN A 239 -1.95 -17.62 -1.89
N THR A 240 -1.25 -17.66 -0.74
CA THR A 240 -1.28 -16.56 0.24
C THR A 240 -0.89 -15.23 -0.39
N THR A 241 0.21 -15.22 -1.15
CA THR A 241 0.71 -14.03 -1.85
C THR A 241 -0.31 -13.55 -2.88
N LEU A 242 -0.83 -14.46 -3.71
CA LEU A 242 -1.81 -14.13 -4.75
C LEU A 242 -3.11 -13.55 -4.16
N ASP A 243 -3.60 -14.11 -3.05
CA ASP A 243 -4.80 -13.62 -2.36
C ASP A 243 -4.58 -12.21 -1.81
N LEU A 244 -3.42 -11.94 -1.19
CA LEU A 244 -3.10 -10.59 -0.69
C LEU A 244 -3.08 -9.56 -1.82
N GLU A 245 -2.44 -9.88 -2.95
CA GLU A 245 -2.39 -9.00 -4.13
C GLU A 245 -3.79 -8.69 -4.66
N ASN A 246 -4.64 -9.73 -4.78
CA ASN A 246 -6.01 -9.58 -5.30
C ASN A 246 -6.92 -8.81 -4.33
N GLU A 247 -6.73 -8.99 -3.03
CA GLU A 247 -7.59 -8.41 -1.98
C GLU A 247 -7.07 -7.07 -1.44
N TRP A 248 -5.98 -6.49 -1.96
CA TRP A 248 -5.45 -5.22 -1.44
C TRP A 248 -6.48 -4.08 -1.46
N GLY A 249 -7.25 -3.97 -2.54
CA GLY A 249 -8.34 -2.99 -2.66
C GLY A 249 -9.45 -3.26 -1.63
N THR A 250 -9.92 -4.51 -1.55
CA THR A 250 -10.94 -4.94 -0.59
C THR A 250 -10.49 -4.71 0.85
N LEU A 251 -9.25 -5.07 1.20
CA LEU A 251 -8.69 -4.85 2.53
C LEU A 251 -8.62 -3.35 2.84
N SER A 252 -8.16 -2.53 1.89
CA SER A 252 -8.10 -1.07 2.07
C SER A 252 -9.47 -0.47 2.34
N ASP A 253 -10.48 -0.86 1.57
CA ASP A 253 -11.88 -0.46 1.76
C ASP A 253 -12.43 -0.91 3.10
N ARG A 254 -12.38 -2.22 3.38
CA ARG A 254 -12.96 -2.81 4.59
C ARG A 254 -12.31 -2.28 5.86
N ILE A 255 -10.99 -2.09 5.86
CA ILE A 255 -10.26 -1.55 7.02
C ILE A 255 -10.67 -0.10 7.28
N GLN A 256 -10.71 0.75 6.26
CA GLN A 256 -11.04 2.17 6.42
C GLN A 256 -12.49 2.40 6.81
N HIS A 257 -13.39 1.53 6.37
CA HIS A 257 -14.80 1.59 6.72
C HIS A 257 -15.18 0.80 7.99
N SER A 258 -14.23 0.09 8.59
CA SER A 258 -14.51 -0.79 9.73
C SER A 258 -14.99 -0.04 10.97
N VAL A 259 -15.89 -0.66 11.72
CA VAL A 259 -16.33 -0.18 13.04
C VAL A 259 -15.53 -0.92 14.11
N ASP A 260 -14.65 -0.17 14.80
CA ASP A 260 -13.69 -0.70 15.79
C ASP A 260 -12.85 -1.89 15.29
N GLY A 261 -12.53 -1.88 14.00
CA GLY A 261 -11.72 -2.90 13.35
C GLY A 261 -12.53 -4.10 12.87
N THR A 262 -13.86 -4.10 13.02
CA THR A 262 -14.73 -5.15 12.48
C THR A 262 -14.87 -5.01 10.97
N LEU A 263 -14.52 -6.06 10.23
CA LEU A 263 -14.63 -6.13 8.77
C LEU A 263 -15.95 -6.79 8.39
N ASP A 264 -16.83 -6.01 7.76
CA ASP A 264 -18.14 -6.49 7.28
C ASP A 264 -18.39 -6.11 5.81
N PRO A 265 -18.68 -7.08 4.94
CA PRO A 265 -18.42 -8.52 5.09
C PRO A 265 -16.94 -8.83 5.38
N PRO A 266 -16.64 -10.02 5.93
CA PRO A 266 -15.27 -10.46 6.15
C PRO A 266 -14.52 -10.69 4.84
N VAL A 267 -13.19 -10.53 4.88
CA VAL A 267 -12.29 -10.79 3.75
C VAL A 267 -11.79 -12.22 3.81
N LEU A 268 -11.83 -12.96 2.70
CA LEU A 268 -11.37 -14.34 2.66
C LEU A 268 -9.92 -14.42 2.18
N LEU A 269 -9.02 -14.93 3.02
CA LEU A 269 -7.60 -15.11 2.67
C LEU A 269 -7.17 -16.57 2.88
N THR A 270 -6.41 -17.11 1.95
CA THR A 270 -5.81 -18.45 2.07
C THR A 270 -4.49 -18.37 2.83
N ASN A 271 -4.28 -19.28 3.78
CA ASN A 271 -2.99 -19.40 4.48
C ASN A 271 -2.03 -20.34 3.74
N ARG A 272 -0.82 -20.52 4.31
CA ARG A 272 0.22 -21.37 3.71
C ARG A 272 -0.14 -22.84 3.65
N GLU A 273 -1.07 -23.29 4.49
CA GLU A 273 -1.61 -24.64 4.49
C GLU A 273 -2.71 -24.85 3.43
N GLY A 274 -3.06 -23.81 2.65
CA GLY A 274 -4.12 -23.86 1.65
C GLY A 274 -5.53 -23.74 2.24
N ILE A 275 -5.66 -23.38 3.52
CA ILE A 275 -6.93 -23.23 4.21
C ILE A 275 -7.42 -21.80 4.00
N ARG A 276 -8.65 -21.67 3.50
CA ARG A 276 -9.33 -20.37 3.33
C ARG A 276 -9.89 -19.90 4.67
N ASN A 277 -9.41 -18.76 5.15
CA ASN A 277 -9.78 -18.18 6.42
C ASN A 277 -10.65 -16.93 6.22
N SER A 278 -11.66 -16.78 7.08
CA SER A 278 -12.50 -15.58 7.12
C SER A 278 -11.90 -14.56 8.08
N ILE A 279 -11.45 -13.43 7.53
CA ILE A 279 -10.89 -12.32 8.29
C ILE A 279 -12.00 -11.31 8.55
N SER A 280 -12.53 -11.34 9.77
CA SER A 280 -13.62 -10.46 10.21
C SER A 280 -13.14 -9.31 11.12
N THR A 281 -11.85 -9.22 11.43
CA THR A 281 -11.32 -8.20 12.33
C THR A 281 -9.90 -7.77 11.96
N VAL A 282 -9.61 -6.48 12.07
CA VAL A 282 -8.27 -5.90 11.96
C VAL A 282 -7.47 -6.23 13.21
N THR A 283 -6.80 -7.38 13.19
CA THR A 283 -5.88 -7.77 14.26
C THR A 283 -4.55 -7.02 14.12
N ARG A 284 -3.81 -6.88 15.22
CA ARG A 284 -2.43 -6.38 15.17
C ARG A 284 -1.54 -7.22 14.24
N GLY A 285 -1.77 -8.54 14.19
CA GLY A 285 -1.05 -9.45 13.31
C GLY A 285 -1.26 -9.09 11.84
N LEU A 286 -2.52 -8.90 11.43
CA LEU A 286 -2.87 -8.46 10.07
C LEU A 286 -2.28 -7.09 9.74
N ALA A 287 -2.47 -6.10 10.62
CA ALA A 287 -1.98 -4.75 10.42
C ALA A 287 -0.45 -4.70 10.22
N LEU A 288 0.31 -5.55 10.92
CA LEU A 288 1.76 -5.65 10.77
C LEU A 288 2.22 -6.29 9.45
N GLN A 289 1.34 -7.01 8.72
CA GLN A 289 1.65 -7.58 7.41
C GLN A 289 1.33 -6.62 6.26
N ILE A 290 0.52 -5.61 6.50
CA ILE A 290 0.18 -4.59 5.50
C ILE A 290 1.21 -3.46 5.59
N GLY A 291 1.76 -3.09 4.43
CA GLY A 291 2.73 -2.01 4.31
C GLY A 291 2.07 -0.64 4.19
N ILE A 292 1.03 -0.54 3.35
CA ILE A 292 0.27 0.69 3.10
C ILE A 292 -1.10 0.37 2.46
N LEU A 293 -2.13 1.15 2.77
CA LEU A 293 -3.47 1.01 2.20
C LEU A 293 -3.68 1.97 1.03
N PHE A 294 -4.50 1.56 0.07
CA PHE A 294 -5.11 2.47 -0.90
C PHE A 294 -5.99 3.49 -0.18
N PHE A 295 -5.97 4.77 -0.58
CA PHE A 295 -6.87 5.76 0.02
C PHE A 295 -8.31 5.48 -0.40
N VAL A 296 -9.22 5.38 0.57
CA VAL A 296 -10.66 5.21 0.30
C VAL A 296 -11.44 6.40 0.82
N CYS A 297 -11.19 6.80 2.07
CA CYS A 297 -11.91 7.88 2.71
C CYS A 297 -11.18 8.39 3.95
N ASN A 298 -11.43 9.64 4.32
CA ASN A 298 -11.07 10.25 5.59
C ASN A 298 -11.95 9.71 6.72
N ARG A 299 -11.34 9.46 7.88
CA ARG A 299 -12.08 8.99 9.05
C ARG A 299 -13.08 10.07 9.51
N SER A 300 -14.30 9.65 9.84
CA SER A 300 -15.28 10.57 10.42
C SER A 300 -14.81 11.04 11.79
N PRO A 301 -14.77 12.37 12.07
CA PRO A 301 -14.36 12.91 13.36
C PRO A 301 -15.25 12.45 14.53
N ASN A 302 -16.44 11.89 14.23
CA ASN A 302 -17.39 11.40 15.23
C ASN A 302 -17.21 9.91 15.58
N THR A 303 -16.25 9.20 14.96
CA THR A 303 -15.92 7.82 15.34
C THR A 303 -15.00 7.82 16.55
N ASN A 304 -15.58 8.13 17.72
CA ASN A 304 -14.96 7.81 19.00
C ASN A 304 -14.45 6.37 18.90
N GLN A 305 -13.14 6.15 19.02
CA GLN A 305 -12.66 4.82 19.42
C GLN A 305 -13.52 4.41 20.61
N LEU A 306 -14.01 3.17 20.64
CA LEU A 306 -14.65 2.58 21.82
C LEU A 306 -13.69 2.65 23.02
N SER A 307 -13.61 3.81 23.63
CA SER A 307 -13.03 4.03 24.92
C SER A 307 -14.12 3.66 25.89
N LEU A 308 -14.06 2.43 26.40
CA LEU A 308 -14.87 1.97 27.52
C LEU A 308 -14.45 2.73 28.80
N ILE A 309 -14.58 4.06 28.81
CA ILE A 309 -14.47 4.86 30.03
C ILE A 309 -15.89 4.98 30.58
N SER A 310 -16.21 4.01 31.45
CA SER A 310 -17.37 4.06 32.33
C SER A 310 -17.25 5.27 33.25
N THR A 311 -17.93 6.35 32.90
CA THR A 311 -18.29 7.39 33.87
C THR A 311 -19.77 7.22 34.18
N GLY A 312 -20.06 6.42 35.20
CA GLY A 312 -21.39 6.35 35.82
C GLY A 312 -22.06 4.99 35.76
N GLY A 313 -22.47 4.50 36.93
CA GLY A 313 -23.30 3.30 37.08
C GLY A 313 -24.75 3.54 36.65
N GLY A 314 -24.96 3.86 35.37
CA GLY A 314 -26.28 3.98 34.77
C GLY A 314 -26.90 2.62 34.46
N THR A 315 -28.22 2.51 34.64
CA THR A 315 -29.03 1.32 34.26
C THR A 315 -29.60 1.40 32.83
N ASN A 316 -29.39 2.52 32.11
CA ASN A 316 -29.91 2.77 30.76
C ASN A 316 -28.78 3.23 29.83
N CYS A 317 -28.91 2.96 28.52
CA CYS A 317 -27.91 3.26 27.49
C CYS A 317 -27.95 4.72 27.00
N THR A 318 -28.90 5.52 27.48
CA THR A 318 -29.13 6.90 27.03
C THR A 318 -28.21 7.96 27.64
N ASN A 319 -27.43 7.63 28.67
CA ASN A 319 -26.63 8.60 29.42
C ASN A 319 -25.13 8.54 29.07
N ILE A 320 -24.80 8.43 27.78
CA ILE A 320 -23.42 8.68 27.30
C ILE A 320 -23.35 10.13 26.81
N THR A 321 -23.54 11.09 27.71
CA THR A 321 -23.34 12.51 27.39
C THR A 321 -21.84 12.83 27.45
N GLU A 322 -21.25 12.89 26.26
CA GLU A 322 -19.91 13.38 25.88
C GLU A 322 -18.66 12.61 26.40
N PRO A 323 -17.65 12.39 25.53
CA PRO A 323 -16.34 11.91 25.97
C PRO A 323 -15.60 13.02 26.75
N ILE A 324 -15.31 12.77 28.03
CA ILE A 324 -14.73 13.76 28.97
C ILE A 324 -13.22 14.02 28.74
N ILE A 325 -12.57 13.38 27.76
CA ILE A 325 -11.18 13.71 27.40
C ILE A 325 -11.16 14.46 26.08
N ARG A 326 -11.33 15.78 26.16
CA ARG A 326 -10.76 16.68 25.14
C ARG A 326 -9.26 16.71 25.40
N LEU A 327 -8.48 15.98 24.61
CA LEU A 327 -7.13 16.46 24.32
C LEU A 327 -7.29 17.83 23.67
N PRO A 328 -6.51 18.86 24.06
CA PRO A 328 -6.63 20.18 23.48
C PRO A 328 -6.21 20.09 22.01
N ILE A 329 -7.16 19.89 21.12
CA ILE A 329 -7.02 20.33 19.74
C ILE A 329 -7.31 21.82 19.81
N GLU A 330 -6.24 22.62 19.79
CA GLU A 330 -6.36 24.06 19.56
C GLU A 330 -7.25 24.27 18.34
N LYS A 331 -8.29 25.08 18.51
CA LYS A 331 -9.17 25.51 17.42
C LYS A 331 -8.35 26.30 16.40
N GLY A 332 -7.78 25.61 15.43
CA GLY A 332 -7.45 26.18 14.13
C GLY A 332 -8.75 26.38 13.37
N SER A 333 -9.18 27.63 13.24
CA SER A 333 -10.29 28.01 12.39
C SER A 333 -9.97 27.72 10.92
N ALA A 334 -10.63 26.72 10.33
CA ALA A 334 -10.87 26.69 8.89
C ALA A 334 -12.11 25.84 8.60
N GLN A 335 -13.20 26.51 8.26
CA GLN A 335 -14.30 25.93 7.50
C GLN A 335 -13.76 25.52 6.12
N MET A 336 -13.91 24.24 5.76
CA MET A 336 -14.27 23.84 4.40
C MET A 336 -14.78 22.39 4.44
N GLU A 337 -16.10 22.23 4.45
CA GLU A 337 -16.75 20.95 4.21
C GLU A 337 -16.59 20.60 2.72
N ALA A 338 -15.62 19.74 2.41
CA ALA A 338 -15.64 18.98 1.17
C ALA A 338 -16.58 17.78 1.38
N ALA A 339 -17.83 17.93 0.93
CA ALA A 339 -18.77 16.82 0.84
C ALA A 339 -18.23 15.77 -0.15
N GLY A 340 -17.72 14.64 0.35
CA GLY A 340 -17.34 13.52 -0.52
C GLY A 340 -16.46 12.45 0.12
N ASP A 341 -15.50 12.84 0.97
CA ASP A 341 -14.39 11.94 1.33
C ASP A 341 -14.51 11.26 2.69
N THR A 342 -15.56 11.47 3.49
CA THR A 342 -15.62 10.87 4.84
C THR A 342 -16.16 9.44 4.80
N CYS A 343 -15.46 8.51 5.47
CA CYS A 343 -15.90 7.13 5.64
C CYS A 343 -17.27 7.13 6.31
N LYS A 344 -18.29 6.70 5.58
CA LYS A 344 -19.59 6.37 6.16
C LYS A 344 -19.42 4.99 6.78
N ASN A 345 -19.63 4.86 8.09
CA ASN A 345 -19.55 3.56 8.77
C ASN A 345 -20.38 2.54 7.98
N ILE A 346 -19.76 1.43 7.58
CA ILE A 346 -20.50 0.32 6.94
C ILE A 346 -21.38 -0.30 8.01
N GLY A 347 -22.67 0.06 7.99
CA GLY A 347 -23.71 -0.53 8.82
C GLY A 347 -23.42 -0.53 10.32
N GLU A 348 -24.30 -1.17 11.07
CA GLU A 348 -24.07 -1.51 12.47
C GLU A 348 -23.84 -3.02 12.49
N PRO A 349 -22.58 -3.48 12.36
CA PRO A 349 -22.31 -4.89 12.08
C PRO A 349 -22.75 -5.74 13.28
N THR A 350 -23.38 -6.88 12.97
CA THR A 350 -23.77 -7.85 13.99
C THR A 350 -22.81 -9.03 13.97
N ILE A 351 -22.01 -9.16 15.02
CA ILE A 351 -20.88 -10.08 15.08
C ILE A 351 -20.88 -10.96 16.32
N ARG A 352 -20.01 -11.96 16.32
CA ARG A 352 -19.57 -12.64 17.53
C ARG A 352 -18.33 -11.97 18.07
N ILE A 353 -18.36 -11.60 19.35
CA ILE A 353 -17.20 -11.05 20.04
C ILE A 353 -16.42 -12.22 20.65
N VAL A 354 -15.32 -12.61 20.00
CA VAL A 354 -14.43 -13.67 20.46
C VAL A 354 -13.35 -13.07 21.36
N GLY A 355 -13.14 -13.67 22.53
CA GLY A 355 -12.20 -13.20 23.53
C GLY A 355 -11.24 -14.30 24.00
N ARG A 356 -10.99 -14.32 25.31
CA ARG A 356 -10.01 -15.20 25.95
C ARG A 356 -10.26 -16.67 25.60
N ASN A 357 -9.20 -17.38 25.22
CA ASN A 357 -9.21 -18.80 24.84
C ASN A 357 -10.16 -19.14 23.67
N GLY A 358 -10.48 -18.17 22.81
CA GLY A 358 -11.39 -18.39 21.68
C GLY A 358 -12.86 -18.54 22.08
N LEU A 359 -13.22 -18.16 23.31
CA LEU A 359 -14.60 -18.18 23.79
C LEU A 359 -15.33 -16.90 23.38
N CYS A 360 -16.64 -17.00 23.16
CA CYS A 360 -17.50 -15.90 22.75
C CYS A 360 -18.16 -15.23 23.97
N ALA A 361 -18.37 -13.92 23.87
CA ALA A 361 -19.25 -13.19 24.78
C ALA A 361 -20.69 -13.68 24.60
N ASP A 362 -21.25 -14.25 25.66
CA ASP A 362 -22.53 -14.95 25.65
C ASP A 362 -23.45 -14.39 26.75
N VAL A 363 -24.70 -14.13 26.40
CA VAL A 363 -25.76 -13.81 27.36
C VAL A 363 -26.14 -15.10 28.07
N ARG A 364 -25.77 -15.21 29.36
CA ARG A 364 -25.94 -16.43 30.18
C ARG A 364 -27.34 -17.03 30.00
N ASP A 365 -27.37 -18.30 29.62
CA ASP A 365 -28.57 -19.11 29.40
C ASP A 365 -29.54 -18.56 28.34
N GLY A 366 -29.13 -17.55 27.55
CA GLY A 366 -29.99 -16.88 26.58
C GLY A 366 -31.09 -16.02 27.20
N PHE A 367 -31.00 -15.68 28.48
CA PHE A 367 -32.03 -14.90 29.17
C PHE A 367 -31.79 -13.39 29.09
N TYR A 368 -32.73 -12.67 28.49
CA TYR A 368 -32.63 -11.22 28.31
C TYR A 368 -33.32 -10.42 29.42
N ILE A 369 -33.22 -10.88 30.67
CA ILE A 369 -33.67 -10.08 31.84
C ILE A 369 -32.62 -9.01 32.18
N ASP A 370 -33.06 -7.86 32.68
CA ASP A 370 -32.13 -6.80 33.09
C ASP A 370 -31.22 -7.29 34.21
N GLY A 371 -29.94 -6.95 34.10
CA GLY A 371 -28.91 -7.39 35.02
C GLY A 371 -28.31 -8.77 34.73
N ASN A 372 -28.82 -9.53 33.76
CA ASN A 372 -28.27 -10.84 33.46
C ASN A 372 -26.80 -10.73 33.03
N SER A 373 -25.98 -11.65 33.49
CA SER A 373 -24.52 -11.62 33.29
C SER A 373 -24.13 -11.99 31.87
N ILE A 374 -23.06 -11.35 31.40
CA ILE A 374 -22.32 -11.81 30.22
C ILE A 374 -21.22 -12.74 30.66
N ILE A 375 -21.10 -13.88 29.99
CA ILE A 375 -20.12 -14.93 30.29
C ILE A 375 -19.26 -15.21 29.07
N LEU A 376 -18.16 -15.94 29.28
CA LEU A 376 -17.42 -16.59 28.21
C LEU A 376 -17.98 -17.99 28.01
N TRP A 377 -18.38 -18.31 26.78
CA TRP A 377 -18.94 -19.60 26.41
C TRP A 377 -18.35 -20.08 25.06
N PRO A 378 -18.28 -21.38 24.78
CA PRO A 378 -17.91 -21.86 23.45
C PRO A 378 -18.70 -21.15 22.35
N CYS A 379 -17.99 -20.70 21.33
CA CYS A 379 -18.60 -19.99 20.20
C CYS A 379 -19.54 -20.92 19.44
N LYS A 380 -20.80 -20.50 19.31
CA LYS A 380 -21.83 -21.18 18.54
C LYS A 380 -21.64 -20.87 17.05
N SER A 381 -22.00 -21.81 16.18
CA SER A 381 -21.97 -21.63 14.72
C SER A 381 -23.35 -21.32 14.11
N ASN A 382 -24.42 -21.34 14.90
CA ASN A 382 -25.82 -21.11 14.47
C ASN A 382 -26.19 -19.62 14.51
N GLU A 383 -27.47 -19.26 14.49
CA GLU A 383 -27.94 -17.85 14.55
C GLU A 383 -28.45 -17.46 15.94
N ASP A 384 -28.04 -18.17 16.99
CA ASP A 384 -28.51 -17.89 18.35
C ASP A 384 -28.09 -16.47 18.78
N VAL A 385 -29.11 -15.61 18.96
CA VAL A 385 -28.94 -14.18 19.24
C VAL A 385 -28.11 -13.92 20.51
N ASN A 386 -28.05 -14.86 21.44
CA ASN A 386 -27.33 -14.74 22.71
C ASN A 386 -25.79 -14.64 22.57
N GLN A 387 -25.25 -14.87 21.38
CA GLN A 387 -23.84 -14.57 21.05
C GLN A 387 -23.67 -13.55 19.92
N LEU A 388 -24.78 -12.96 19.44
CA LEU A 388 -24.77 -11.96 18.38
C LEU A 388 -24.86 -10.56 18.99
N TRP A 389 -23.90 -9.72 18.61
CA TRP A 389 -23.70 -8.38 19.13
C TRP A 389 -23.62 -7.37 17.99
N THR A 390 -24.59 -6.48 17.94
CA THR A 390 -24.61 -5.34 17.01
C THR A 390 -23.76 -4.21 17.57
N LEU A 391 -22.71 -3.82 16.85
CA LEU A 391 -21.91 -2.64 17.16
C LEU A 391 -22.60 -1.41 16.57
N LYS A 392 -23.15 -0.56 17.44
CA LYS A 392 -23.93 0.61 17.03
C LYS A 392 -23.04 1.81 16.77
N ALA A 393 -23.44 2.67 15.82
CA ALA A 393 -22.66 3.85 15.46
C ALA A 393 -22.52 4.85 16.62
N GLU A 394 -23.48 4.88 17.54
CA GLU A 394 -23.41 5.69 18.77
C GLU A 394 -22.51 5.09 19.88
N GLY A 395 -21.84 3.97 19.62
CA GLY A 395 -20.89 3.34 20.54
C GLY A 395 -21.52 2.34 21.53
N THR A 396 -22.80 2.00 21.38
CA THR A 396 -23.41 0.92 22.18
C THR A 396 -23.21 -0.45 21.52
N ILE A 397 -23.07 -1.50 22.33
CA ILE A 397 -23.00 -2.89 21.86
C ILE A 397 -24.30 -3.56 22.28
N ARG A 398 -25.10 -4.06 21.32
CA ARG A 398 -26.46 -4.54 21.58
C ARG A 398 -26.69 -6.00 21.19
N SER A 399 -27.52 -6.69 21.96
CA SER A 399 -28.01 -8.04 21.64
C SER A 399 -29.50 -8.12 21.97
N ASN A 400 -30.32 -8.61 21.03
CA ASN A 400 -31.79 -8.73 21.14
C ASN A 400 -32.49 -7.46 21.70
N GLY A 401 -32.08 -6.28 21.23
CA GLY A 401 -32.64 -5.00 21.67
C GLY A 401 -32.21 -4.51 23.06
N LYS A 402 -31.27 -5.20 23.72
CA LYS A 402 -30.63 -4.79 24.99
C LYS A 402 -29.18 -4.40 24.79
N CYS A 403 -28.61 -3.58 25.67
CA CYS A 403 -27.20 -3.22 25.60
C CYS A 403 -26.33 -4.02 26.57
N LEU A 404 -25.08 -4.22 26.16
CA LEU A 404 -23.98 -4.53 27.05
C LEU A 404 -23.67 -3.33 27.94
N THR A 405 -23.68 -3.54 29.25
CA THR A 405 -23.34 -2.53 30.27
C THR A 405 -22.45 -3.14 31.33
N THR A 406 -21.82 -2.32 32.17
CA THR A 406 -21.03 -2.77 33.32
C THR A 406 -21.79 -2.54 34.62
N ARG A 407 -21.49 -3.35 35.65
CA ARG A 407 -21.88 -3.06 37.03
C ARG A 407 -20.63 -2.86 37.88
N GLY A 408 -20.55 -1.70 38.52
CA GLY A 408 -19.37 -1.26 39.26
C GLY A 408 -18.29 -0.76 38.31
N GLY A 409 -18.15 0.57 38.19
CA GLY A 409 -17.11 1.22 37.38
C GLY A 409 -15.69 1.13 37.98
N GLN A 410 -15.43 0.09 38.78
CA GLN A 410 -14.17 -0.17 39.47
C GLN A 410 -13.67 -1.57 39.12
N THR A 411 -12.39 -1.82 39.38
CA THR A 411 -11.77 -3.15 39.25
C THR A 411 -12.58 -4.20 40.01
N GLY A 412 -12.99 -5.27 39.32
CA GLY A 412 -13.86 -6.33 39.88
C GLY A 412 -15.33 -6.23 39.49
N GLY A 413 -15.74 -5.20 38.73
CA GLY A 413 -17.06 -5.15 38.09
C GLY A 413 -17.27 -6.26 37.05
N TYR A 414 -18.54 -6.51 36.70
CA TYR A 414 -18.91 -7.51 35.68
C TYR A 414 -19.82 -6.93 34.60
N GLY A 415 -19.75 -7.51 33.40
CA GLY A 415 -20.61 -7.18 32.27
C GLY A 415 -22.01 -7.77 32.40
N ARG A 416 -23.04 -6.99 32.05
CA ARG A 416 -24.45 -7.38 32.13
C ARG A 416 -25.29 -6.77 31.02
N LEU A 417 -26.46 -7.37 30.75
CA LEU A 417 -27.47 -6.76 29.90
C LEU A 417 -28.34 -5.76 30.67
N ASN A 418 -28.71 -4.65 30.02
CA ASN A 418 -29.77 -3.75 30.50
C ASN A 418 -30.59 -3.19 29.33
N ARG A 419 -31.68 -2.49 29.64
CA ARG A 419 -32.54 -1.81 28.65
C ARG A 419 -31.77 -0.69 27.95
N ASN A 420 -32.19 -0.42 26.71
CA ASN A 420 -31.80 0.76 25.95
C ASN A 420 -32.08 2.04 26.74
#